data_AF-A0A0G0ZK66-F1
#
_entry.id   AF-A0A0G0ZK66-F1
#
_cell.length_a   1.000
_cell.length_b   1.000
_cell.length_c   1.000
_cell.angle_alpha   90.00
_cell.angle_beta   90.00
_cell.angle_gamma   90.00
#
_symmetry.space_group_name_H-M   'P 1'
#
loop_
_entity.id
_entity.type
_entity.pdbx_description
1 polymer ?
#
loop_
_entity_poly.entity_id
_entity_poly.type
_entity_poly.pdbx_seq_one_letter_code
_entity_poly.pdbx_strand_id
1 'polypeptide(L)'
;MSPEKSVNSEVSTIKSDDLSSELRIPQFNETLRTSRSQLGRFIDRGSAKFDYGFVVHPRDPLDALSCAKFLGLNLGILSPLVSGRLEGWMKRKFLYNELAKIPPFVIGDSTITSRGSEVKGALIAVLLYGEQMLPKMEDANSAKWSDFARERIIEAISLAKSRGAKLIGLGALTSPTTIGGRRIIRDPEVQGIGITSGNSFTAFENLDATVNYTKWLGLTPQNARVAIVGADGSVGGATSRLIVANGFKDVLLIGSPRHKNKLAVKLPDLKNEKAATFTHDIKKIQDYDIIINVTSGNGVGAGLEENASEGSFIIDDTQPKSISELAGKRMRKRGGTVIDGGFVYVPGLKCRFNLRTPRSTTFACLAETILLAREGRYGNYSIGDADVSKALEMGDLSRKHGFKLAEPTLCGKIIPESDLQKTIAANSMRHNNFRTTHQIPYFGHSQV
;
A
#
# COMPACT_ATOMS: atom_id res chain seq x y z
N MET A 1 29.69 17.17 60.99
CA MET A 1 30.64 16.06 60.88
C MET A 1 29.86 14.83 60.41
N SER A 2 30.40 14.20 59.37
CA SER A 2 29.96 13.13 58.44
C SER A 2 29.13 11.95 59.03
N PRO A 3 28.53 11.03 58.22
CA PRO A 3 28.82 10.76 56.80
C PRO A 3 27.66 10.42 55.84
N GLU A 4 28.04 10.47 54.56
CA GLU A 4 27.41 9.93 53.36
C GLU A 4 26.99 8.45 53.49
N LYS A 5 25.89 8.10 52.82
CA LYS A 5 25.66 6.75 52.30
C LYS A 5 25.18 6.82 50.85
N SER A 6 26.08 6.40 49.97
CA SER A 6 25.86 6.06 48.57
C SER A 6 24.79 4.97 48.43
N VAL A 7 23.79 5.21 47.58
CA VAL A 7 22.91 4.15 47.08
C VAL A 7 23.36 3.81 45.66
N ASN A 8 24.07 2.67 45.54
CA ASN A 8 24.25 1.99 44.28
C ASN A 8 22.88 1.46 43.81
N SER A 9 22.39 1.95 42.67
CA SER A 9 21.32 1.27 41.94
C SER A 9 21.96 0.41 40.84
N GLU A 10 21.99 -0.90 41.09
CA GLU A 10 22.33 -1.91 40.10
C GLU A 10 21.37 -1.82 38.91
N VAL A 11 21.92 -1.52 37.75
CA VAL A 11 21.27 -1.68 36.44
C VAL A 11 21.22 -3.19 36.17
N SER A 12 20.07 -3.82 36.43
CA SER A 12 19.83 -5.18 35.96
C SER A 12 19.44 -5.15 34.48
N THR A 13 20.38 -5.57 33.65
CA THR A 13 20.16 -5.96 32.26
C THR A 13 19.08 -7.05 32.17
N ILE A 14 17.90 -6.68 31.67
CA ILE A 14 16.88 -7.66 31.26
C ILE A 14 17.33 -8.25 29.92
N LYS A 15 17.69 -9.54 29.95
CA LYS A 15 18.05 -10.33 28.77
C LYS A 15 16.85 -10.49 27.83
N SER A 16 17.15 -10.57 26.54
CA SER A 16 16.25 -10.64 25.38
C SER A 16 15.33 -11.88 25.29
N ASP A 17 15.29 -12.75 26.31
CA ASP A 17 14.78 -14.12 26.16
C ASP A 17 13.33 -14.31 26.65
N ASP A 18 12.76 -13.36 27.39
CA ASP A 18 11.52 -13.58 28.17
C ASP A 18 10.19 -13.50 27.40
N LEU A 19 10.16 -13.00 26.16
CA LEU A 19 8.92 -13.05 25.34
C LEU A 19 8.80 -14.31 24.48
N SER A 20 9.91 -15.01 24.27
CA SER A 20 9.91 -16.27 23.54
C SER A 20 9.37 -17.43 24.40
N SER A 21 9.40 -17.27 25.73
CA SER A 21 8.98 -18.27 26.72
C SER A 21 7.52 -18.11 27.13
N GLU A 22 7.02 -16.88 27.35
CA GLU A 22 5.62 -16.63 27.76
C GLU A 22 4.57 -16.97 26.68
N LEU A 23 4.98 -17.13 25.41
CA LEU A 23 4.11 -17.54 24.31
C LEU A 23 4.16 -19.05 23.99
N ARG A 24 4.92 -19.85 24.75
CA ARG A 24 5.02 -21.31 24.56
C ARG A 24 4.05 -22.05 25.48
N ILE A 25 2.83 -22.31 25.00
CA ILE A 25 1.88 -23.22 25.67
C ILE A 25 2.15 -24.66 25.21
N PRO A 26 2.53 -25.60 26.11
CA PRO A 26 2.95 -26.96 25.73
C PRO A 26 1.86 -27.80 25.07
N GLN A 27 0.59 -27.59 25.41
CA GLN A 27 -0.54 -28.39 24.91
C GLN A 27 -0.93 -28.09 23.45
N PHE A 28 -0.40 -27.01 22.84
CA PHE A 28 -0.66 -26.69 21.43
C PHE A 28 0.32 -27.40 20.47
N ASN A 29 1.44 -27.93 20.98
CA ASN A 29 2.45 -28.64 20.19
C ASN A 29 1.98 -30.00 19.66
N GLU A 30 1.04 -30.67 20.34
CA GLU A 30 0.47 -31.94 19.89
C GLU A 30 -0.55 -31.74 18.76
N THR A 31 -1.40 -30.72 18.87
CA THR A 31 -2.34 -30.32 17.81
C THR A 31 -1.61 -29.71 16.61
N LEU A 32 -0.48 -29.02 16.82
CA LEU A 32 0.41 -28.55 15.74
C LEU A 32 1.26 -29.67 15.12
N ARG A 33 1.53 -30.78 15.82
CA ARG A 33 2.18 -31.96 15.20
C ARG A 33 1.23 -32.69 14.26
N THR A 34 -0.04 -32.82 14.66
CA THR A 34 -1.10 -33.36 13.81
C THR A 34 -1.55 -32.36 12.73
N SER A 35 -1.47 -31.05 12.97
CA SER A 35 -1.68 -30.06 11.92
C SER A 35 -0.46 -29.89 11.02
N ARG A 36 0.79 -30.12 11.45
CA ARG A 36 1.98 -30.14 10.56
C ARG A 36 1.89 -31.19 9.48
N SER A 37 1.24 -32.33 9.74
CA SER A 37 0.98 -33.34 8.70
C SER A 37 -0.18 -32.96 7.76
N GLN A 38 -1.13 -32.12 8.21
CA GLN A 38 -2.21 -31.57 7.37
C GLN A 38 -1.81 -30.28 6.63
N LEU A 39 -1.23 -29.28 7.30
CA LEU A 39 -0.51 -28.13 6.72
C LEU A 39 0.61 -28.59 5.80
N GLY A 40 1.28 -29.71 6.10
CA GLY A 40 2.27 -30.34 5.23
C GLY A 40 1.71 -30.60 3.83
N ARG A 41 0.42 -30.96 3.68
CA ARG A 41 -0.24 -31.12 2.38
C ARG A 41 -0.63 -29.82 1.67
N PHE A 42 -0.74 -28.69 2.39
CA PHE A 42 -1.04 -27.37 1.83
C PHE A 42 0.24 -26.58 1.50
N ILE A 43 1.27 -26.76 2.31
CA ILE A 43 2.65 -26.42 1.98
C ILE A 43 3.03 -27.23 0.74
N ASP A 44 2.80 -28.55 0.68
CA ASP A 44 3.24 -29.42 -0.41
C ASP A 44 2.28 -29.55 -1.60
N ARG A 45 1.68 -28.45 -2.07
CA ARG A 45 1.12 -28.42 -3.44
C ARG A 45 2.23 -28.22 -4.48
N GLY A 46 3.03 -29.27 -4.65
CA GLY A 46 3.77 -29.56 -5.88
C GLY A 46 5.17 -28.96 -6.00
N SER A 47 6.00 -29.71 -6.72
CA SER A 47 7.33 -29.39 -7.29
C SER A 47 7.38 -28.16 -8.21
N ALA A 48 6.38 -27.28 -8.16
CA ALA A 48 6.30 -26.09 -8.98
C ALA A 48 7.38 -25.09 -8.56
N LYS A 49 8.32 -24.85 -9.47
CA LYS A 49 9.29 -23.76 -9.35
C LYS A 49 8.62 -22.46 -9.76
N PHE A 50 8.66 -21.45 -8.90
CA PHE A 50 8.21 -20.09 -9.21
C PHE A 50 9.39 -19.22 -9.62
N ASP A 51 9.16 -18.27 -10.52
CA ASP A 51 10.15 -17.26 -10.89
C ASP A 51 10.25 -16.15 -9.83
N TYR A 52 9.12 -15.85 -9.18
CA TYR A 52 9.05 -14.87 -8.09
C TYR A 52 8.12 -15.30 -6.95
N GLY A 53 8.33 -14.70 -5.78
CA GLY A 53 7.39 -14.70 -4.67
C GLY A 53 6.82 -13.29 -4.45
N PHE A 54 5.59 -13.20 -3.95
CA PHE A 54 4.99 -11.92 -3.57
C PHE A 54 4.40 -12.05 -2.18
N VAL A 55 4.98 -11.31 -1.24
CA VAL A 55 4.57 -11.37 0.18
C VAL A 55 3.37 -10.45 0.37
N VAL A 56 2.29 -11.00 0.95
CA VAL A 56 1.05 -10.28 1.21
C VAL A 56 0.63 -10.46 2.67
N HIS A 57 -0.21 -9.55 3.14
CA HIS A 57 -0.83 -9.64 4.46
C HIS A 57 -2.33 -9.33 4.35
N PRO A 58 -3.18 -9.82 5.28
CA PRO A 58 -4.61 -9.53 5.28
C PRO A 58 -4.91 -8.02 5.35
N ARG A 59 -5.87 -7.56 4.54
CA ARG A 59 -6.35 -6.16 4.59
C ARG A 59 -7.37 -5.94 5.69
N ASP A 60 -8.18 -6.96 5.95
CA ASP A 60 -9.27 -6.95 6.90
C ASP A 60 -9.46 -8.36 7.51
N PRO A 61 -10.31 -8.49 8.55
CA PRO A 61 -10.52 -9.79 9.19
C PRO A 61 -11.12 -10.85 8.27
N LEU A 62 -11.85 -10.46 7.24
CA LEU A 62 -12.44 -11.41 6.29
C LEU A 62 -11.36 -12.05 5.42
N ASP A 63 -10.34 -11.29 5.01
CA ASP A 63 -9.18 -11.83 4.30
C ASP A 63 -8.47 -12.89 5.16
N ALA A 64 -8.22 -12.60 6.44
CA ALA A 64 -7.53 -13.53 7.32
C ALA A 64 -8.36 -14.78 7.62
N LEU A 65 -9.67 -14.63 7.82
CA LEU A 65 -10.60 -15.75 7.96
C LEU A 65 -10.67 -16.59 6.68
N SER A 66 -10.64 -15.96 5.50
CA SER A 66 -10.58 -16.68 4.22
C SER A 66 -9.29 -17.48 4.10
N CYS A 67 -8.16 -16.92 4.55
CA CYS A 67 -6.88 -17.62 4.58
C CYS A 67 -6.90 -18.80 5.59
N ALA A 68 -7.51 -18.61 6.76
CA ALA A 68 -7.65 -19.67 7.76
C ALA A 68 -8.57 -20.82 7.26
N LYS A 69 -9.68 -20.50 6.59
CA LYS A 69 -10.54 -21.48 5.93
C LYS A 69 -9.80 -22.23 4.82
N PHE A 70 -8.98 -21.53 4.03
CA PHE A 70 -8.15 -22.14 2.98
C PHE A 70 -7.20 -23.21 3.56
N LEU A 71 -6.67 -22.99 4.76
CA LEU A 71 -5.82 -23.94 5.48
C LEU A 71 -6.57 -25.14 6.09
N GLY A 72 -7.90 -25.24 5.90
CA GLY A 72 -8.71 -26.30 6.52
C GLY A 72 -8.77 -26.19 8.05
N LEU A 73 -8.40 -25.05 8.63
CA LEU A 73 -8.46 -24.84 10.07
C LEU A 73 -9.94 -24.77 10.48
N ASN A 74 -10.37 -25.76 11.28
CA ASN A 74 -11.70 -25.77 11.83
C ASN A 74 -11.81 -24.66 12.88
N LEU A 75 -12.47 -23.56 12.51
CA LEU A 75 -12.71 -22.41 13.39
C LEU A 75 -13.66 -22.75 14.55
N GLY A 76 -14.08 -24.02 14.73
CA GLY A 76 -14.74 -24.49 15.96
C GLY A 76 -13.93 -24.25 17.24
N ILE A 77 -12.61 -24.10 17.15
CA ILE A 77 -11.75 -23.66 18.28
C ILE A 77 -11.94 -22.16 18.60
N LEU A 78 -12.51 -21.39 17.68
CA LEU A 78 -12.99 -20.03 17.91
C LEU A 78 -14.44 -20.00 18.44
N SER A 79 -15.09 -21.14 18.75
CA SER A 79 -16.47 -21.14 19.27
C SER A 79 -16.68 -20.31 20.57
N PRO A 80 -15.68 -20.08 21.45
CA PRO A 80 -15.85 -19.16 22.58
C PRO A 80 -16.11 -17.70 22.17
N LEU A 81 -15.79 -17.32 20.91
CA LEU A 81 -16.08 -15.99 20.38
C LEU A 81 -17.57 -15.74 20.12
N VAL A 82 -18.35 -16.79 19.91
CA VAL A 82 -19.79 -16.69 19.60
C VAL A 82 -20.66 -16.80 20.86
N SER A 83 -20.16 -17.44 21.93
CA SER A 83 -20.98 -17.79 23.11
C SER A 83 -20.70 -17.04 24.42
N GLY A 84 -19.81 -16.02 24.47
CA GLY A 84 -19.37 -15.43 25.75
C GLY A 84 -19.13 -13.92 25.86
N ARG A 85 -19.21 -13.47 27.12
CA ARG A 85 -19.25 -12.14 27.80
C ARG A 85 -18.08 -11.15 27.58
N LEU A 86 -17.29 -11.28 26.51
CA LEU A 86 -16.18 -10.37 26.17
C LEU A 86 -16.59 -9.30 25.15
N GLU A 87 -16.16 -8.06 25.36
CA GLU A 87 -16.34 -6.97 24.39
C GLU A 87 -15.67 -7.29 23.03
N GLY A 88 -16.28 -6.80 21.95
CA GLY A 88 -15.90 -7.16 20.58
C GLY A 88 -14.46 -6.80 20.18
N TRP A 89 -13.81 -5.84 20.85
CA TRP A 89 -12.42 -5.48 20.56
C TRP A 89 -11.40 -6.47 21.16
N MET A 90 -11.67 -7.00 22.36
CA MET A 90 -10.80 -8.01 23.00
C MET A 90 -10.81 -9.32 22.21
N LYS A 91 -12.00 -9.71 21.73
CA LYS A 91 -12.21 -10.83 20.81
C LYS A 91 -11.36 -10.72 19.54
N ARG A 92 -11.33 -9.54 18.90
CA ARG A 92 -10.49 -9.27 17.72
C ARG A 92 -9.00 -9.35 18.05
N LYS A 93 -8.57 -8.75 19.16
CA LYS A 93 -7.16 -8.75 19.58
C LYS A 93 -6.65 -10.18 19.83
N PHE A 94 -7.43 -11.02 20.50
CA PHE A 94 -7.10 -12.42 20.70
C PHE A 94 -6.99 -13.17 19.38
N LEU A 95 -7.99 -13.06 18.50
CA LEU A 95 -7.98 -13.70 17.18
C LEU A 95 -6.74 -13.30 16.36
N TYR A 96 -6.36 -12.03 16.36
CA TYR A 96 -5.21 -11.55 15.61
C TYR A 96 -3.90 -12.10 16.16
N ASN A 97 -3.78 -12.26 17.47
CA ASN A 97 -2.61 -12.87 18.09
C ASN A 97 -2.49 -14.36 17.77
N GLU A 98 -3.61 -15.10 17.74
CA GLU A 98 -3.58 -16.52 17.36
C GLU A 98 -3.26 -16.71 15.88
N LEU A 99 -3.85 -15.90 15.00
CA LEU A 99 -3.54 -15.95 13.56
C LEU A 99 -2.08 -15.57 13.28
N ALA A 100 -1.51 -14.63 14.04
CA ALA A 100 -0.11 -14.22 13.92
C ALA A 100 0.90 -15.35 14.21
N LYS A 101 0.50 -16.41 14.93
CA LYS A 101 1.33 -17.59 15.20
C LYS A 101 1.42 -18.56 14.02
N ILE A 102 0.55 -18.43 13.03
CA ILE A 102 0.56 -19.29 11.85
C ILE A 102 1.76 -18.89 10.98
N PRO A 103 2.67 -19.84 10.66
CA PRO A 103 3.84 -19.54 9.84
C PRO A 103 3.42 -19.15 8.41
N PRO A 104 4.25 -18.44 7.65
CA PRO A 104 3.93 -18.07 6.28
C PRO A 104 3.61 -19.27 5.40
N PHE A 105 2.69 -19.08 4.44
CA PHE A 105 2.25 -20.14 3.54
C PHE A 105 1.82 -19.60 2.18
N VAL A 106 1.87 -20.47 1.16
CA VAL A 106 1.40 -20.14 -0.18
C VAL A 106 -0.12 -20.16 -0.21
N ILE A 107 -0.74 -19.01 -0.49
CA ILE A 107 -2.20 -18.84 -0.57
C ILE A 107 -2.74 -18.98 -1.99
N GLY A 108 -1.85 -18.96 -2.97
CA GLY A 108 -2.18 -19.05 -4.38
C GLY A 108 -0.97 -18.73 -5.22
N ASP A 109 -1.19 -18.66 -6.52
CA ASP A 109 -0.15 -18.31 -7.48
C ASP A 109 -0.71 -17.43 -8.59
N SER A 110 0.21 -16.91 -9.38
CA SER A 110 -0.07 -16.14 -10.57
C SER A 110 0.75 -16.67 -11.72
N THR A 111 0.18 -16.61 -12.91
CA THR A 111 0.82 -17.02 -14.16
C THR A 111 0.54 -15.97 -15.21
N ILE A 112 1.60 -15.56 -15.90
CA ILE A 112 1.53 -14.58 -16.98
C ILE A 112 2.08 -15.26 -18.22
N THR A 113 1.20 -15.49 -19.20
CA THR A 113 1.55 -16.10 -20.48
C THR A 113 1.50 -15.05 -21.57
N SER A 114 2.61 -14.81 -22.27
CA SER A 114 2.66 -13.89 -23.41
C SER A 114 3.76 -14.28 -24.38
N ARG A 115 3.42 -14.36 -25.68
CA ARG A 115 4.31 -14.73 -26.80
C ARG A 115 5.14 -15.99 -26.56
N GLY A 116 4.51 -17.03 -25.99
CA GLY A 116 5.16 -18.32 -25.74
C GLY A 116 6.06 -18.38 -24.50
N SER A 117 6.31 -17.26 -23.81
CA SER A 117 6.98 -17.26 -22.51
C SER A 117 5.97 -17.18 -21.36
N GLU A 118 6.26 -17.92 -20.30
CA GLU A 118 5.45 -18.03 -19.10
C GLU A 118 6.28 -17.59 -17.89
N VAL A 119 5.69 -16.76 -17.03
CA VAL A 119 6.27 -16.41 -15.72
C VAL A 119 5.29 -16.84 -14.64
N LYS A 120 5.78 -17.56 -13.63
CA LYS A 120 5.00 -18.05 -12.49
C LYS A 120 5.43 -17.37 -11.21
N GLY A 121 4.45 -17.00 -10.39
CA GLY A 121 4.70 -16.41 -9.08
C GLY A 121 3.90 -17.04 -7.96
N ALA A 122 4.48 -17.19 -6.79
CA ALA A 122 3.76 -17.58 -5.58
C ALA A 122 3.26 -16.35 -4.83
N LEU A 123 2.03 -16.40 -4.33
CA LEU A 123 1.50 -15.44 -3.36
C LEU A 123 1.66 -16.05 -1.97
N ILE A 124 2.37 -15.35 -1.07
CA ILE A 124 2.76 -15.88 0.23
C ILE A 124 2.19 -14.99 1.31
N ALA A 125 1.32 -15.54 2.15
CA ALA A 125 0.67 -14.79 3.21
C ALA A 125 1.51 -14.77 4.49
N VAL A 126 1.62 -13.58 5.08
CA VAL A 126 1.92 -13.38 6.51
C VAL A 126 0.64 -12.93 7.20
N LEU A 127 0.12 -13.68 8.16
CA LEU A 127 -1.18 -13.41 8.79
C LEU A 127 -1.08 -12.35 9.90
N LEU A 128 -0.58 -11.17 9.53
CA LEU A 128 -0.43 -10.00 10.39
C LEU A 128 -1.30 -8.85 9.87
N TYR A 129 -2.00 -8.20 10.79
CA TYR A 129 -2.84 -7.04 10.48
C TYR A 129 -2.04 -5.75 10.43
N GLY A 130 -2.66 -4.69 9.89
CA GLY A 130 -1.99 -3.40 9.74
C GLY A 130 -1.44 -2.85 11.06
N GLU A 131 -2.14 -3.04 12.17
CA GLU A 131 -1.70 -2.62 13.50
C GLU A 131 -0.50 -3.44 14.03
N GLN A 132 -0.31 -4.68 13.55
CA GLN A 132 0.84 -5.52 13.90
C GLN A 132 2.02 -5.25 12.95
N MET A 133 1.74 -4.92 11.68
CA MET A 133 2.75 -4.62 10.67
C MET A 133 3.38 -3.23 10.85
N LEU A 134 2.54 -2.24 11.15
CA LEU A 134 2.92 -0.85 11.43
C LEU A 134 2.27 -0.37 12.73
N PRO A 135 2.74 -0.87 13.88
CA PRO A 135 2.21 -0.47 15.18
C PRO A 135 2.42 1.01 15.43
N LYS A 136 1.48 1.61 16.16
CA LYS A 136 1.59 3.00 16.60
C LYS A 136 2.80 3.16 17.53
N MET A 137 3.43 4.34 17.52
CA MET A 137 4.60 4.59 18.38
C MET A 137 4.23 4.56 19.86
N GLU A 138 3.00 4.91 20.20
CA GLU A 138 2.49 4.94 21.57
C GLU A 138 2.12 3.53 22.10
N ASP A 139 2.18 2.49 21.26
CA ASP A 139 1.95 1.11 21.71
C ASP A 139 3.20 0.58 22.45
N ALA A 140 3.02 0.16 23.70
CA ALA A 140 4.07 -0.42 24.53
C ALA A 140 4.75 -1.66 23.89
N ASN A 141 4.08 -2.34 22.95
CA ASN A 141 4.61 -3.49 22.22
C ASN A 141 5.07 -3.16 20.78
N SER A 142 5.14 -1.88 20.41
CA SER A 142 5.44 -1.43 19.04
C SER A 142 6.75 -2.03 18.47
N ALA A 143 7.83 -2.01 19.25
CA ALA A 143 9.10 -2.59 18.85
C ALA A 143 9.01 -4.11 18.62
N LYS A 144 8.35 -4.82 19.54
CA LYS A 144 8.17 -6.29 19.46
C LYS A 144 7.37 -6.69 18.23
N TRP A 145 6.26 -5.99 17.96
CA TRP A 145 5.45 -6.23 16.76
C TRP A 145 6.23 -5.94 15.48
N SER A 146 6.98 -4.84 15.44
CA SER A 146 7.80 -4.48 14.28
C SER A 146 8.88 -5.53 13.97
N ASP A 147 9.50 -6.10 15.00
CA ASP A 147 10.51 -7.16 14.84
C ASP A 147 9.87 -8.49 14.47
N PHE A 148 8.77 -8.86 15.12
CA PHE A 148 8.01 -10.06 14.78
C PHE A 148 7.50 -10.02 13.33
N ALA A 149 7.00 -8.88 12.88
CA ALA A 149 6.56 -8.70 11.49
C ALA A 149 7.72 -8.84 10.50
N ARG A 150 8.89 -8.28 10.82
CA ARG A 150 10.11 -8.46 10.02
C ARG A 150 10.50 -9.93 9.90
N GLU A 151 10.50 -10.67 11.02
CA GLU A 151 10.80 -12.11 11.03
C GLU A 151 9.83 -12.92 10.16
N ARG A 152 8.51 -12.67 10.27
CA ARG A 152 7.53 -13.36 9.42
C ARG A 152 7.71 -13.05 7.93
N ILE A 153 8.15 -11.84 7.58
CA ILE A 153 8.50 -11.49 6.20
C ILE A 153 9.74 -12.27 5.73
N ILE A 154 10.78 -12.40 6.57
CA ILE A 154 11.97 -13.19 6.25
C ILE A 154 11.61 -14.66 6.05
N GLU A 155 10.80 -15.25 6.93
CA GLU A 155 10.30 -16.62 6.75
C GLU A 155 9.50 -16.81 5.46
N ALA A 156 8.69 -15.82 5.08
CA ALA A 156 7.96 -15.83 3.82
C ALA A 156 8.91 -15.82 2.61
N ILE A 157 10.01 -15.06 2.69
CA ILE A 157 11.07 -15.04 1.67
C ILE A 157 11.78 -16.39 1.60
N SER A 158 12.14 -16.96 2.75
CA SER A 158 12.76 -18.29 2.84
C SER A 158 11.86 -19.38 2.25
N LEU A 159 10.55 -19.32 2.51
CA LEU A 159 9.56 -20.18 1.87
C LEU A 159 9.54 -19.99 0.34
N ALA A 160 9.48 -18.74 -0.15
CA ALA A 160 9.49 -18.45 -1.59
C ALA A 160 10.74 -19.02 -2.28
N LYS A 161 11.91 -18.79 -1.67
CA LYS A 161 13.22 -19.25 -2.14
C LYS A 161 13.28 -20.77 -2.19
N SER A 162 12.73 -21.46 -1.19
CA SER A 162 12.62 -22.93 -1.19
C SER A 162 11.74 -23.46 -2.35
N ARG A 163 10.87 -22.61 -2.90
CA ARG A 163 10.05 -22.89 -4.09
C ARG A 163 10.64 -22.35 -5.39
N GLY A 164 11.92 -22.02 -5.39
CA GLY A 164 12.66 -21.63 -6.59
C GLY A 164 12.54 -20.16 -6.99
N ALA A 165 11.80 -19.34 -6.22
CA ALA A 165 11.70 -17.91 -6.51
C ALA A 165 13.09 -17.26 -6.54
N LYS A 166 13.29 -16.38 -7.51
CA LYS A 166 14.54 -15.60 -7.68
C LYS A 166 14.36 -14.12 -7.34
N LEU A 167 13.12 -13.67 -7.26
CA LEU A 167 12.73 -12.31 -6.92
C LEU A 167 11.58 -12.32 -5.94
N ILE A 168 11.57 -11.38 -5.00
CA ILE A 168 10.47 -11.15 -4.06
C ILE A 168 9.93 -9.75 -4.22
N GLY A 169 8.62 -9.65 -4.41
CA GLY A 169 7.88 -8.41 -4.24
C GLY A 169 7.33 -8.27 -2.81
N LEU A 170 7.49 -7.09 -2.23
CA LEU A 170 6.94 -6.74 -0.92
C LEU A 170 5.59 -6.01 -1.09
N GLY A 171 4.48 -6.71 -0.90
CA GLY A 171 3.15 -6.15 -1.05
C GLY A 171 2.66 -5.36 0.17
N ALA A 172 1.87 -4.32 -0.09
CA ALA A 172 1.19 -3.50 0.91
C ALA A 172 2.12 -3.09 2.08
N LEU A 173 1.77 -3.43 3.33
CA LEU A 173 2.53 -2.97 4.49
C LEU A 173 3.86 -3.71 4.72
N THR A 174 4.14 -4.79 4.00
CA THR A 174 5.44 -5.49 4.12
C THR A 174 6.61 -4.60 3.68
N SER A 175 6.39 -3.72 2.70
CA SER A 175 7.34 -2.70 2.24
C SER A 175 7.65 -1.67 3.34
N PRO A 176 6.71 -0.89 3.88
CA PRO A 176 7.00 0.08 4.93
C PRO A 176 7.52 -0.55 6.23
N THR A 177 7.04 -1.74 6.64
CA THR A 177 7.58 -2.47 7.82
C THR A 177 9.08 -2.74 7.71
N THR A 178 9.56 -2.98 6.49
CA THR A 178 10.97 -3.27 6.20
C THR A 178 11.75 -2.07 5.65
N ILE A 179 11.13 -0.87 5.64
CA ILE A 179 11.68 0.36 5.05
C ILE A 179 12.04 0.12 3.57
N GLY A 180 11.06 -0.32 2.78
CA GLY A 180 11.21 -0.68 1.38
C GLY A 180 12.24 -1.80 1.17
N GLY A 181 12.32 -2.76 2.10
CA GLY A 181 13.31 -3.85 2.06
C GLY A 181 14.68 -3.53 2.67
N ARG A 182 15.02 -2.27 3.00
CA ARG A 182 16.35 -1.91 3.55
C ARG A 182 16.71 -2.69 4.81
N ARG A 183 15.73 -3.03 5.66
CA ARG A 183 15.95 -3.78 6.91
C ARG A 183 16.23 -5.27 6.73
N ILE A 184 15.94 -5.84 5.56
CA ILE A 184 16.00 -7.29 5.33
C ILE A 184 17.00 -7.70 4.26
N ILE A 185 17.41 -6.79 3.35
CA ILE A 185 18.33 -7.13 2.24
C ILE A 185 19.72 -7.61 2.68
N ARG A 186 20.12 -7.38 3.93
CA ARG A 186 21.40 -7.86 4.50
C ARG A 186 21.24 -9.11 5.35
N ASP A 187 20.02 -9.58 5.55
CA ASP A 187 19.74 -10.78 6.31
C ASP A 187 20.31 -12.02 5.58
N PRO A 188 21.01 -12.94 6.26
CA PRO A 188 21.58 -14.13 5.65
C PRO A 188 20.56 -15.02 4.93
N GLU A 189 19.32 -15.12 5.42
CA GLU A 189 18.29 -15.93 4.78
C GLU A 189 17.82 -15.32 3.45
N VAL A 190 17.84 -13.98 3.39
CA VAL A 190 17.45 -13.17 2.22
C VAL A 190 18.58 -13.07 1.19
N GLN A 191 19.85 -13.28 1.57
CA GLN A 191 20.96 -13.25 0.60
C GLN A 191 20.72 -14.23 -0.57
N GLY A 192 21.08 -13.80 -1.79
CA GLY A 192 20.95 -14.61 -3.00
C GLY A 192 19.56 -14.62 -3.63
N ILE A 193 18.60 -13.82 -3.16
CA ILE A 193 17.33 -13.55 -3.85
C ILE A 193 17.14 -12.04 -4.04
N GLY A 194 16.61 -11.61 -5.17
CA GLY A 194 16.32 -10.20 -5.41
C GLY A 194 15.10 -9.74 -4.62
N ILE A 195 15.11 -8.50 -4.14
CA ILE A 195 13.98 -7.85 -3.47
C ILE A 195 13.54 -6.63 -4.25
N THR A 196 12.23 -6.43 -4.36
CA THR A 196 11.64 -5.17 -4.79
C THR A 196 10.44 -4.79 -3.95
N SER A 197 10.32 -3.50 -3.62
CA SER A 197 9.17 -2.97 -2.90
C SER A 197 7.96 -2.69 -3.80
N GLY A 198 8.15 -2.60 -5.11
CA GLY A 198 7.10 -2.16 -6.02
C GLY A 198 6.87 -0.64 -6.06
N ASN A 199 7.53 0.11 -5.18
CA ASN A 199 7.21 1.52 -4.95
C ASN A 199 7.49 2.40 -6.19
N SER A 200 8.49 2.08 -7.02
CA SER A 200 8.82 2.87 -8.21
C SER A 200 7.73 2.77 -9.27
N PHE A 201 7.26 1.56 -9.59
CA PHE A 201 6.16 1.41 -10.55
C PHE A 201 4.84 1.95 -10.00
N THR A 202 4.59 1.82 -8.69
CA THR A 202 3.44 2.48 -8.05
C THR A 202 3.49 4.01 -8.21
N ALA A 203 4.66 4.64 -8.06
CA ALA A 203 4.80 6.08 -8.28
C ALA A 203 4.55 6.46 -9.75
N PHE A 204 5.03 5.65 -10.70
CA PHE A 204 4.75 5.83 -12.13
C PHE A 204 3.26 5.66 -12.45
N GLU A 205 2.59 4.66 -11.88
CA GLU A 205 1.16 4.43 -12.11
C GLU A 205 0.32 5.59 -11.59
N ASN A 206 0.66 6.17 -10.43
CA ASN A 206 0.00 7.38 -9.94
C ASN A 206 0.18 8.58 -10.88
N LEU A 207 1.36 8.75 -11.51
CA LEU A 207 1.56 9.74 -12.57
C LEU A 207 0.66 9.45 -13.78
N ASP A 208 0.66 8.21 -14.28
CA ASP A 208 -0.12 7.80 -15.46
C ASP A 208 -1.62 8.01 -15.24
N ALA A 209 -2.12 7.62 -14.07
CA ALA A 209 -3.49 7.87 -13.64
C ALA A 209 -3.83 9.36 -13.57
N THR A 210 -2.93 10.18 -13.00
CA THR A 210 -3.11 11.64 -12.91
C THR A 210 -3.21 12.25 -14.30
N VAL A 211 -2.27 11.94 -15.19
CA VAL A 211 -2.27 12.44 -16.58
C VAL A 211 -3.53 12.01 -17.32
N ASN A 212 -3.97 10.76 -17.14
CA ASN A 212 -5.18 10.25 -17.78
C ASN A 212 -6.45 10.96 -17.27
N TYR A 213 -6.60 11.12 -15.95
CA TYR A 213 -7.77 11.79 -15.38
C TYR A 213 -7.76 13.30 -15.61
N THR A 214 -6.59 13.94 -15.74
CA THR A 214 -6.49 15.33 -16.21
C THR A 214 -7.10 15.48 -17.61
N LYS A 215 -6.81 14.55 -18.53
CA LYS A 215 -7.40 14.56 -19.88
C LYS A 215 -8.91 14.34 -19.84
N TRP A 216 -9.40 13.45 -18.97
CA TRP A 216 -10.84 13.21 -18.83
C TRP A 216 -11.60 14.46 -18.35
N LEU A 217 -10.97 15.28 -17.51
CA LEU A 217 -11.51 16.56 -17.07
C LEU A 217 -11.43 17.65 -18.16
N GLY A 218 -10.87 17.37 -19.34
CA GLY A 218 -10.64 18.38 -20.39
C GLY A 218 -9.58 19.41 -20.00
N LEU A 219 -8.71 19.07 -19.05
CA LEU A 219 -7.64 19.93 -18.54
C LEU A 219 -6.29 19.54 -19.15
N THR A 220 -5.30 20.39 -18.88
CA THR A 220 -3.89 20.22 -19.22
C THR A 220 -3.07 20.23 -17.93
N PRO A 221 -1.83 19.70 -17.92
CA PRO A 221 -0.96 19.82 -16.74
C PRO A 221 -0.82 21.27 -16.25
N GLN A 222 -0.83 22.25 -17.16
CA GLN A 222 -0.60 23.65 -16.80
C GLN A 222 -1.78 24.32 -16.09
N ASN A 223 -3.00 23.78 -16.20
CA ASN A 223 -4.21 24.36 -15.60
C ASN A 223 -4.95 23.41 -14.65
N ALA A 224 -4.50 22.15 -14.52
CA ALA A 224 -4.99 21.23 -13.52
C ALA A 224 -4.29 21.43 -12.18
N ARG A 225 -5.05 21.33 -11.10
CA ARG A 225 -4.58 21.42 -9.72
C ARG A 225 -4.49 20.02 -9.12
N VAL A 226 -3.30 19.61 -8.68
CA VAL A 226 -3.07 18.25 -8.13
C VAL A 226 -2.63 18.29 -6.67
N ALA A 227 -3.29 17.52 -5.80
CA ALA A 227 -2.88 17.37 -4.41
C ALA A 227 -2.34 15.97 -4.14
N ILE A 228 -1.30 15.86 -3.31
CA ILE A 228 -0.65 14.60 -2.95
C ILE A 228 -0.63 14.49 -1.42
N VAL A 229 -1.49 13.61 -0.89
CA VAL A 229 -1.58 13.28 0.53
C VAL A 229 -0.64 12.13 0.85
N GLY A 230 0.34 12.38 1.73
CA GLY A 230 1.44 11.46 2.00
C GLY A 230 2.69 11.74 1.15
N ALA A 231 2.88 13.00 0.73
CA ALA A 231 4.02 13.42 -0.07
C ALA A 231 5.38 13.23 0.64
N ASP A 232 5.39 13.11 1.97
CA ASP A 232 6.58 12.80 2.79
C ASP A 232 6.89 11.29 2.88
N GLY A 233 6.12 10.45 2.18
CA GLY A 233 6.34 9.01 2.03
C GLY A 233 7.21 8.66 0.82
N SER A 234 7.54 7.37 0.69
CA SER A 234 8.34 6.84 -0.42
C SER A 234 7.65 7.06 -1.78
N VAL A 235 6.46 6.49 -1.97
CA VAL A 235 5.69 6.61 -3.21
C VAL A 235 5.29 8.07 -3.44
N GLY A 236 4.68 8.72 -2.45
CA GLY A 236 4.25 10.12 -2.56
C GLY A 236 5.36 11.09 -2.92
N GLY A 237 6.57 10.89 -2.40
CA GLY A 237 7.70 11.74 -2.74
C GLY A 237 8.16 11.58 -4.19
N ALA A 238 8.20 10.35 -4.71
CA ALA A 238 8.50 10.11 -6.13
C ALA A 238 7.38 10.60 -7.05
N THR A 239 6.11 10.34 -6.69
CA THR A 239 4.93 10.85 -7.42
C THR A 239 4.94 12.38 -7.49
N SER A 240 5.32 13.07 -6.42
CA SER A 240 5.43 14.54 -6.38
C SER A 240 6.43 15.05 -7.42
N ARG A 241 7.62 14.44 -7.47
CA ARG A 241 8.66 14.81 -8.44
C ARG A 241 8.22 14.52 -9.87
N LEU A 242 7.62 13.35 -10.10
CA LEU A 242 7.12 12.94 -11.41
C LEU A 242 6.05 13.91 -11.93
N ILE A 243 5.11 14.32 -11.08
CA ILE A 243 4.03 15.23 -11.46
C ILE A 243 4.57 16.62 -11.79
N VAL A 244 5.43 17.20 -10.94
CA VAL A 244 6.05 18.50 -11.23
C VAL A 244 6.88 18.43 -12.52
N ALA A 245 7.68 17.37 -12.70
CA ALA A 245 8.47 17.16 -13.92
C ALA A 245 7.61 16.97 -15.18
N ASN A 246 6.35 16.54 -15.05
CA ASN A 246 5.40 16.40 -16.16
C ASN A 246 4.66 17.71 -16.49
N GLY A 247 5.08 18.84 -15.92
CA GLY A 247 4.60 20.17 -16.30
C GLY A 247 3.36 20.65 -15.54
N PHE A 248 3.00 19.98 -14.43
CA PHE A 248 1.96 20.46 -13.53
C PHE A 248 2.45 21.67 -12.74
N LYS A 249 1.64 22.75 -12.71
CA LYS A 249 2.04 24.06 -12.16
C LYS A 249 1.37 24.42 -10.83
N ASP A 250 0.38 23.67 -10.39
CA ASP A 250 -0.26 23.83 -9.07
C ASP A 250 -0.34 22.46 -8.39
N VAL A 251 0.68 22.15 -7.60
CA VAL A 251 0.84 20.88 -6.90
C VAL A 251 0.89 21.11 -5.39
N LEU A 252 -0.13 20.64 -4.67
CA LEU A 252 -0.19 20.70 -3.21
C LEU A 252 0.40 19.43 -2.60
N LEU A 253 1.48 19.59 -1.84
CA LEU A 253 2.20 18.52 -1.18
C LEU A 253 1.83 18.49 0.29
N ILE A 254 1.16 17.42 0.71
CA ILE A 254 0.64 17.27 2.07
C ILE A 254 1.43 16.17 2.79
N GLY A 255 2.18 16.57 3.81
CA GLY A 255 2.94 15.65 4.66
C GLY A 255 2.25 15.40 6.00
N SER A 256 2.69 14.37 6.72
CA SER A 256 2.14 14.04 8.03
C SER A 256 2.20 15.20 9.04
N PRO A 257 1.10 15.58 9.70
CA PRO A 257 1.10 16.66 10.71
C PRO A 257 1.92 16.33 11.95
N ARG A 258 2.18 15.03 12.21
CA ARG A 258 3.03 14.54 13.31
C ARG A 258 4.52 14.82 13.11
N HIS A 259 4.95 15.07 11.86
CA HIS A 259 6.35 15.21 11.49
C HIS A 259 6.54 16.40 10.56
N LYS A 260 6.27 17.62 11.06
CA LYS A 260 6.21 18.84 10.23
C LYS A 260 7.46 19.08 9.37
N ASN A 261 8.65 18.73 9.86
CA ASN A 261 9.89 18.93 9.11
C ASN A 261 10.13 17.85 8.03
N LYS A 262 9.47 16.70 8.12
CA LYS A 262 9.76 15.53 7.29
C LYS A 262 9.50 15.79 5.81
N LEU A 263 8.44 16.54 5.49
CA LEU A 263 8.10 16.85 4.10
C LEU A 263 9.21 17.67 3.42
N ALA A 264 9.66 18.75 4.06
CA ALA A 264 10.75 19.60 3.54
C ALA A 264 12.09 18.85 3.45
N VAL A 265 12.36 17.93 4.38
CA VAL A 265 13.57 17.08 4.37
C VAL A 265 13.50 16.02 3.26
N LYS A 266 12.32 15.47 2.97
CA LYS A 266 12.14 14.43 1.94
C LYS A 266 12.11 14.98 0.52
N LEU A 267 11.66 16.23 0.35
CA LEU A 267 11.48 16.90 -0.94
C LEU A 267 12.23 18.24 -0.99
N PRO A 268 13.54 18.28 -0.72
CA PRO A 268 14.30 19.53 -0.72
C PRO A 268 14.34 20.16 -2.12
N ASP A 269 14.32 19.33 -3.16
CA ASP A 269 14.31 19.70 -4.58
C ASP A 269 13.02 20.42 -5.00
N LEU A 270 11.88 20.12 -4.35
CA LEU A 270 10.60 20.77 -4.67
C LEU A 270 10.29 21.98 -3.78
N LYS A 271 11.08 22.21 -2.72
CA LYS A 271 10.78 23.24 -1.71
C LYS A 271 10.70 24.65 -2.28
N ASN A 272 11.52 24.95 -3.28
CA ASN A 272 11.61 26.27 -3.91
C ASN A 272 10.95 26.30 -5.30
N GLU A 273 10.36 25.18 -5.74
CA GLU A 273 9.68 25.11 -7.01
C GLU A 273 8.38 25.89 -6.94
N LYS A 274 8.19 26.84 -7.86
CA LYS A 274 6.95 27.65 -7.92
C LYS A 274 5.70 26.79 -8.08
N ALA A 275 5.85 25.61 -8.68
CA ALA A 275 4.76 24.68 -8.90
C ALA A 275 4.29 23.96 -7.63
N ALA A 276 5.10 23.92 -6.56
CA ALA A 276 4.86 23.08 -5.40
C ALA A 276 4.55 23.89 -4.14
N THR A 277 3.40 23.64 -3.52
CA THR A 277 3.01 24.23 -2.23
C THR A 277 3.05 23.18 -1.13
N PHE A 278 3.80 23.44 -0.06
CA PHE A 278 3.95 22.51 1.06
C PHE A 278 2.93 22.81 2.16
N THR A 279 2.26 21.78 2.67
CA THR A 279 1.37 21.93 3.82
C THR A 279 1.25 20.65 4.66
N HIS A 280 0.62 20.78 5.81
CA HIS A 280 0.20 19.67 6.68
C HIS A 280 -1.31 19.70 6.95
N ASP A 281 -2.02 20.62 6.32
CA ASP A 281 -3.47 20.78 6.47
C ASP A 281 -4.19 20.14 5.29
N ILE A 282 -4.85 19.02 5.55
CA ILE A 282 -5.61 18.28 4.54
C ILE A 282 -6.83 19.07 4.04
N LYS A 283 -7.31 20.07 4.78
CA LYS A 283 -8.46 20.89 4.35
C LYS A 283 -8.16 21.72 3.11
N LYS A 284 -6.89 21.95 2.79
CA LYS A 284 -6.47 22.72 1.62
C LYS A 284 -6.70 22.01 0.28
N ILE A 285 -7.18 20.77 0.28
CA ILE A 285 -7.51 20.03 -0.95
C ILE A 285 -8.83 20.47 -1.60
N GLN A 286 -9.60 21.37 -0.98
CA GLN A 286 -10.96 21.74 -1.42
C GLN A 286 -11.05 22.03 -2.92
N ASP A 287 -10.13 22.78 -3.50
CA ASP A 287 -10.24 23.20 -4.91
C ASP A 287 -9.41 22.38 -5.90
N TYR A 288 -8.89 21.22 -5.48
CA TYR A 288 -8.00 20.40 -6.29
C TYR A 288 -8.79 19.46 -7.21
N ASP A 289 -8.36 19.38 -8.47
CA ASP A 289 -9.02 18.55 -9.50
C ASP A 289 -8.75 17.06 -9.29
N ILE A 290 -7.51 16.76 -8.93
CA ILE A 290 -7.03 15.40 -8.72
C ILE A 290 -6.32 15.35 -7.38
N ILE A 291 -6.73 14.41 -6.52
CA ILE A 291 -6.17 14.22 -5.19
C ILE A 291 -5.65 12.80 -5.10
N ILE A 292 -4.36 12.64 -4.88
CA ILE A 292 -3.68 11.35 -4.78
C ILE A 292 -3.42 11.06 -3.31
N ASN A 293 -3.95 9.96 -2.82
CA ASN A 293 -3.76 9.53 -1.45
C ASN A 293 -2.89 8.28 -1.38
N VAL A 294 -1.68 8.45 -0.85
CA VAL A 294 -0.63 7.44 -0.78
C VAL A 294 -0.09 7.31 0.66
N THR A 295 -0.96 7.52 1.64
CA THR A 295 -0.59 7.44 3.06
C THR A 295 -0.46 6.00 3.55
N SER A 296 0.55 5.73 4.38
CA SER A 296 0.68 4.45 5.07
C SER A 296 -0.10 4.48 6.40
N GLY A 297 -1.10 3.60 6.55
CA GLY A 297 -1.86 3.42 7.80
C GLY A 297 -2.96 4.46 8.05
N ASN A 298 -3.74 4.23 9.11
CA ASN A 298 -5.04 4.87 9.40
C ASN A 298 -4.99 6.37 9.83
N GLY A 299 -3.95 7.13 9.45
CA GLY A 299 -3.64 8.41 10.09
C GLY A 299 -4.05 9.67 9.32
N VAL A 300 -3.46 9.87 8.13
CA VAL A 300 -3.47 11.19 7.47
C VAL A 300 -4.53 11.30 6.39
N GLY A 301 -4.78 10.22 5.63
CA GLY A 301 -5.80 10.22 4.57
C GLY A 301 -7.23 9.91 5.05
N ALA A 302 -7.42 9.57 6.33
CA ALA A 302 -8.74 9.21 6.84
C ALA A 302 -9.70 10.41 6.76
N GLY A 303 -10.84 10.24 6.08
CA GLY A 303 -11.85 11.28 5.90
C GLY A 303 -11.46 12.39 4.92
N LEU A 304 -10.39 12.21 4.12
CA LEU A 304 -9.97 13.25 3.17
C LEU A 304 -11.09 13.58 2.17
N GLU A 305 -11.90 12.59 1.79
CA GLU A 305 -13.01 12.76 0.84
C GLU A 305 -14.05 13.77 1.31
N GLU A 306 -14.13 14.03 2.62
CA GLU A 306 -15.04 15.03 3.18
C GLU A 306 -14.62 16.45 2.80
N ASN A 307 -13.32 16.68 2.62
CA ASN A 307 -12.72 17.99 2.30
C ASN A 307 -12.60 18.25 0.80
N ALA A 308 -12.79 17.25 -0.06
CA ALA A 308 -12.72 17.40 -1.50
C ALA A 308 -14.03 17.98 -2.07
N SER A 309 -13.91 18.88 -3.05
CA SER A 309 -15.07 19.46 -3.73
C SER A 309 -15.69 18.53 -4.76
N GLU A 310 -16.91 18.88 -5.18
CA GLU A 310 -17.50 18.32 -6.38
C GLU A 310 -16.58 18.50 -7.60
N GLY A 311 -16.65 17.56 -8.54
CA GLY A 311 -15.76 17.53 -9.69
C GLY A 311 -14.33 17.09 -9.40
N SER A 312 -14.01 16.63 -8.19
CA SER A 312 -12.69 16.10 -7.88
C SER A 312 -12.61 14.59 -8.15
N PHE A 313 -11.49 14.15 -8.74
CA PHE A 313 -11.08 12.75 -8.71
C PHE A 313 -10.13 12.51 -7.52
N ILE A 314 -10.44 11.50 -6.70
CA ILE A 314 -9.57 11.04 -5.62
C ILE A 314 -9.01 9.67 -6.02
N ILE A 315 -7.70 9.56 -6.15
CA ILE A 315 -6.97 8.32 -6.38
C ILE A 315 -6.52 7.78 -5.02
N ASP A 316 -7.21 6.76 -4.49
CA ASP A 316 -6.87 6.13 -3.20
C ASP A 316 -5.95 4.93 -3.42
N ASP A 317 -4.64 5.16 -3.37
CA ASP A 317 -3.58 4.15 -3.51
C ASP A 317 -3.08 3.68 -2.12
N THR A 318 -4.02 3.45 -1.21
CA THR A 318 -3.72 2.95 0.13
C THR A 318 -4.05 1.46 0.25
N GLN A 319 -3.20 0.74 0.99
CA GLN A 319 -3.41 -0.67 1.35
C GLN A 319 -3.02 -0.89 2.83
N PRO A 320 -3.97 -1.23 3.72
CA PRO A 320 -5.42 -1.29 3.49
C PRO A 320 -6.04 0.05 3.04
N LYS A 321 -7.23 -0.01 2.44
CA LYS A 321 -7.93 1.18 1.92
C LYS A 321 -8.30 2.14 3.05
N SER A 322 -7.96 3.40 2.86
CA SER A 322 -8.29 4.48 3.80
C SER A 322 -9.71 5.01 3.57
N ILE A 323 -10.20 5.01 2.33
CA ILE A 323 -11.55 5.42 1.98
C ILE A 323 -12.42 4.17 1.79
N SER A 324 -13.45 4.03 2.62
CA SER A 324 -14.38 2.90 2.52
C SER A 324 -15.28 2.99 1.27
N GLU A 325 -15.82 1.85 0.82
CA GLU A 325 -16.81 1.82 -0.28
C GLU A 325 -18.00 2.76 0.01
N LEU A 326 -18.45 2.83 1.27
CA LEU A 326 -19.54 3.72 1.67
C LEU A 326 -19.15 5.19 1.53
N ALA A 327 -17.95 5.56 1.98
CA ALA A 327 -17.42 6.92 1.84
C ALA A 327 -17.27 7.32 0.36
N GLY A 328 -16.70 6.43 -0.47
CA GLY A 328 -16.61 6.67 -1.92
C GLY A 328 -17.97 6.84 -2.59
N LYS A 329 -18.99 6.07 -2.19
CA LYS A 329 -20.37 6.26 -2.67
C LYS A 329 -20.98 7.59 -2.22
N ARG A 330 -20.69 8.06 -0.99
CA ARG A 330 -21.13 9.39 -0.54
C ARG A 330 -20.47 10.50 -1.35
N MET A 331 -19.15 10.39 -1.60
CA MET A 331 -18.42 11.34 -2.44
C MET A 331 -19.02 11.40 -3.86
N ARG A 332 -19.36 10.24 -4.42
CA ARG A 332 -20.07 10.15 -5.72
C ARG A 332 -21.38 10.91 -5.78
N LYS A 333 -22.19 10.81 -4.73
CA LYS A 333 -23.46 11.56 -4.63
C LYS A 333 -23.23 13.08 -4.53
N ARG A 334 -22.07 13.51 -4.03
CA ARG A 334 -21.62 14.91 -3.97
C ARG A 334 -20.94 15.38 -5.27
N GLY A 335 -20.96 14.61 -6.35
CA GLY A 335 -20.40 15.01 -7.64
C GLY A 335 -18.89 14.80 -7.81
N GLY A 336 -18.20 14.16 -6.86
CA GLY A 336 -16.79 13.77 -7.01
C GLY A 336 -16.61 12.26 -7.03
N THR A 337 -15.47 11.74 -7.48
CA THR A 337 -15.30 10.27 -7.61
C THR A 337 -14.03 9.79 -6.91
N VAL A 338 -14.18 8.78 -6.05
CA VAL A 338 -13.06 8.03 -5.47
C VAL A 338 -12.77 6.82 -6.35
N ILE A 339 -11.51 6.64 -6.70
CA ILE A 339 -10.97 5.60 -7.59
C ILE A 339 -9.87 4.85 -6.84
N ASP A 340 -9.85 3.53 -6.95
CA ASP A 340 -8.72 2.73 -6.48
C ASP A 340 -7.46 3.08 -7.28
N GLY A 341 -6.44 3.59 -6.60
CA GLY A 341 -5.11 3.77 -7.18
C GLY A 341 -4.29 2.49 -7.20
N GLY A 342 -3.22 2.49 -7.99
CA GLY A 342 -2.25 1.40 -8.04
C GLY A 342 -2.76 0.15 -8.76
N PHE A 343 -3.78 0.25 -9.62
CA PHE A 343 -4.35 -0.91 -10.32
C PHE A 343 -3.87 -0.95 -11.77
N VAL A 344 -3.24 -2.07 -12.13
CA VAL A 344 -2.61 -2.28 -13.44
C VAL A 344 -3.26 -3.45 -14.14
N TYR A 345 -3.78 -3.22 -15.34
CA TYR A 345 -4.18 -4.27 -16.27
C TYR A 345 -2.92 -4.96 -16.83
N VAL A 346 -2.90 -6.28 -16.72
CA VAL A 346 -1.79 -7.16 -17.12
C VAL A 346 -2.30 -8.19 -18.14
N PRO A 347 -1.96 -8.05 -19.43
CA PRO A 347 -2.34 -9.01 -20.46
C PRO A 347 -1.90 -10.43 -20.10
N GLY A 348 -2.82 -11.39 -20.21
CA GLY A 348 -2.52 -12.80 -19.96
C GLY A 348 -2.33 -13.19 -18.48
N LEU A 349 -2.55 -12.26 -17.53
CA LEU A 349 -2.51 -12.58 -16.11
C LEU A 349 -3.65 -13.51 -15.71
N LYS A 350 -3.30 -14.64 -15.11
CA LYS A 350 -4.18 -15.54 -14.37
C LYS A 350 -3.69 -15.61 -12.93
N CYS A 351 -4.58 -15.35 -11.98
CA CYS A 351 -4.27 -15.40 -10.55
C CYS A 351 -5.20 -16.38 -9.85
N ARG A 352 -4.64 -17.40 -9.19
CA ARG A 352 -5.36 -18.40 -8.39
C ARG A 352 -5.52 -17.94 -6.94
N PHE A 353 -5.82 -16.67 -6.76
CA PHE A 353 -6.20 -16.03 -5.50
C PHE A 353 -7.00 -14.76 -5.83
N ASN A 354 -8.02 -14.46 -5.03
CA ASN A 354 -8.84 -13.27 -5.25
C ASN A 354 -8.14 -12.03 -4.66
N LEU A 355 -7.46 -11.27 -5.52
CA LEU A 355 -6.83 -9.99 -5.15
C LEU A 355 -7.86 -8.87 -4.86
N ARG A 356 -9.17 -9.12 -5.07
CA ARG A 356 -10.26 -8.11 -5.08
C ARG A 356 -9.99 -6.99 -6.08
N THR A 357 -9.44 -7.37 -7.23
CA THR A 357 -9.23 -6.54 -8.40
C THR A 357 -10.08 -7.07 -9.55
N PRO A 358 -10.35 -6.25 -10.59
CA PRO A 358 -10.93 -6.74 -11.83
C PRO A 358 -10.12 -7.87 -12.48
N ARG A 359 -10.73 -8.54 -13.46
CA ARG A 359 -10.08 -9.62 -14.21
C ARG A 359 -8.82 -9.11 -14.89
N SER A 360 -7.74 -9.89 -14.81
CA SER A 360 -6.44 -9.56 -15.39
C SER A 360 -5.87 -8.22 -14.88
N THR A 361 -6.31 -7.76 -13.72
CA THR A 361 -5.78 -6.58 -13.04
C THR A 361 -5.09 -6.99 -11.74
N THR A 362 -4.00 -6.30 -11.41
CA THR A 362 -3.25 -6.51 -10.17
C THR A 362 -2.79 -5.18 -9.60
N PHE A 363 -2.17 -5.21 -8.41
CA PHE A 363 -1.55 -4.03 -7.82
C PHE A 363 -0.25 -3.66 -8.53
N ALA A 364 0.07 -2.37 -8.65
CA ALA A 364 1.29 -1.88 -9.28
C ALA A 364 2.56 -2.49 -8.66
N CYS A 365 2.58 -2.72 -7.35
CA CYS A 365 3.71 -3.37 -6.68
C CYS A 365 3.92 -4.83 -7.09
N LEU A 366 2.84 -5.58 -7.33
CA LEU A 366 2.91 -6.93 -7.91
C LEU A 366 3.25 -6.86 -9.40
N ALA A 367 2.70 -5.90 -10.15
CA ALA A 367 3.01 -5.70 -11.55
C ALA A 367 4.50 -5.37 -11.79
N GLU A 368 5.16 -4.62 -10.90
CA GLU A 368 6.62 -4.40 -10.94
C GLU A 368 7.38 -5.72 -10.82
N THR A 369 7.00 -6.54 -9.84
CA THR A 369 7.61 -7.87 -9.62
C THR A 369 7.46 -8.75 -10.86
N ILE A 370 6.27 -8.74 -11.48
CA ILE A 370 5.99 -9.47 -12.71
C ILE A 370 6.85 -8.96 -13.87
N LEU A 371 6.93 -7.64 -14.08
CA LEU A 371 7.71 -7.03 -15.16
C LEU A 371 9.21 -7.36 -15.04
N LEU A 372 9.76 -7.28 -13.82
CA LEU A 372 11.14 -7.65 -13.56
C LEU A 372 11.39 -9.14 -13.86
N ALA A 373 10.52 -10.03 -13.39
CA ALA A 373 10.62 -11.47 -13.67
C ALA A 373 10.48 -11.77 -15.17
N ARG A 374 9.60 -11.06 -15.90
CA ARG A 374 9.44 -11.13 -17.36
C ARG A 374 10.68 -10.69 -18.13
N GLU A 375 11.42 -9.73 -17.60
CA GLU A 375 12.69 -9.27 -18.15
C GLU A 375 13.90 -10.10 -17.67
N GLY A 376 13.68 -11.14 -16.85
CA GLY A 376 14.77 -11.94 -16.26
C GLY A 376 15.65 -11.15 -15.28
N ARG A 377 15.15 -10.03 -14.74
CA ARG A 377 15.86 -9.12 -13.83
C ARG A 377 15.59 -9.52 -12.39
N TYR A 378 16.47 -10.35 -11.84
CA TYR A 378 16.30 -10.92 -10.49
C TYR A 378 17.19 -10.26 -9.42
N GLY A 379 17.78 -9.10 -9.72
CA GLY A 379 18.52 -8.30 -8.74
C GLY A 379 17.60 -7.47 -7.85
N ASN A 380 18.15 -6.91 -6.78
CA ASN A 380 17.44 -5.89 -5.99
C ASN A 380 17.09 -4.69 -6.89
N TYR A 381 15.83 -4.24 -6.84
CA TYR A 381 15.35 -3.16 -7.71
C TYR A 381 14.85 -1.96 -6.90
N SER A 382 13.58 -1.93 -6.48
CA SER A 382 13.04 -0.82 -5.70
C SER A 382 13.31 -1.04 -4.21
N ILE A 383 14.46 -0.55 -3.71
CA ILE A 383 14.84 -0.65 -2.29
C ILE A 383 14.81 0.71 -1.61
N GLY A 384 14.08 0.80 -0.50
CA GLY A 384 13.92 2.03 0.27
C GLY A 384 12.89 2.97 -0.33
N ASP A 385 13.25 4.25 -0.40
CA ASP A 385 12.44 5.27 -1.03
C ASP A 385 12.37 5.04 -2.56
N ALA A 386 11.22 5.35 -3.16
CA ALA A 386 11.00 5.21 -4.60
C ALA A 386 11.93 6.15 -5.38
N ASP A 387 12.52 5.60 -6.43
CA ASP A 387 13.42 6.31 -7.33
C ASP A 387 12.69 6.71 -8.61
N VAL A 388 12.82 7.97 -9.02
CA VAL A 388 12.16 8.57 -10.19
C VAL A 388 12.67 7.96 -11.50
N SER A 389 13.97 7.72 -11.61
CA SER A 389 14.55 7.08 -12.81
C SER A 389 14.02 5.66 -12.96
N LYS A 390 13.98 4.88 -11.87
CA LYS A 390 13.40 3.53 -11.90
C LYS A 390 11.91 3.56 -12.18
N ALA A 391 11.18 4.57 -11.72
CA ALA A 391 9.76 4.73 -12.02
C ALA A 391 9.54 4.94 -13.53
N LEU A 392 10.32 5.81 -14.17
CA LEU A 392 10.27 6.02 -15.62
C LEU A 392 10.65 4.75 -16.40
N GLU A 393 11.71 4.05 -15.97
CA GLU A 393 12.12 2.77 -16.54
C GLU A 393 11.00 1.71 -16.44
N MET A 394 10.32 1.64 -15.30
CA MET A 394 9.16 0.75 -15.14
C MET A 394 8.00 1.14 -16.06
N GLY A 395 7.82 2.43 -16.34
CA GLY A 395 6.89 2.92 -17.34
C GLY A 395 7.23 2.50 -18.77
N ASP A 396 8.51 2.45 -19.13
CA ASP A 396 8.95 1.91 -20.43
C ASP A 396 8.70 0.41 -20.52
N LEU A 397 9.04 -0.33 -19.45
CA LEU A 397 8.79 -1.77 -19.38
C LEU A 397 7.29 -2.09 -19.43
N SER A 398 6.45 -1.31 -18.74
CA SER A 398 5.00 -1.51 -18.75
C SER A 398 4.45 -1.35 -20.17
N ARG A 399 4.84 -0.30 -20.90
CA ARG A 399 4.50 -0.10 -22.32
C ARG A 399 4.99 -1.25 -23.19
N LYS A 400 6.25 -1.69 -23.02
CA LYS A 400 6.86 -2.81 -23.77
C LYS A 400 6.04 -4.11 -23.63
N HIS A 401 5.53 -4.40 -22.43
CA HIS A 401 4.76 -5.62 -22.16
C HIS A 401 3.23 -5.44 -22.28
N GLY A 402 2.77 -4.25 -22.65
CA GLY A 402 1.34 -3.95 -22.83
C GLY A 402 0.55 -3.83 -21.53
N PHE A 403 1.24 -3.57 -20.41
CA PHE A 403 0.60 -3.27 -19.12
C PHE A 403 0.01 -1.87 -19.22
N LYS A 404 -1.19 -1.68 -18.66
CA LYS A 404 -1.94 -0.42 -18.77
C LYS A 404 -2.55 -0.05 -17.43
N LEU A 405 -2.80 1.23 -17.23
CA LEU A 405 -3.73 1.69 -16.19
C LEU A 405 -5.04 0.90 -16.29
N ALA A 406 -5.53 0.38 -15.16
CA ALA A 406 -6.76 -0.38 -15.13
C ALA A 406 -8.00 0.53 -15.27
N GLU A 407 -9.15 -0.09 -15.54
CA GLU A 407 -10.43 0.61 -15.45
C GLU A 407 -10.66 1.16 -14.03
N PRO A 408 -11.27 2.36 -13.91
CA PRO A 408 -11.50 2.98 -12.60
C PRO A 408 -12.45 2.11 -11.77
N THR A 409 -12.02 1.76 -10.56
CA THR A 409 -12.82 0.97 -9.62
C THR A 409 -12.99 1.68 -8.28
N LEU A 410 -14.01 1.27 -7.51
CA LEU A 410 -14.14 1.58 -6.09
C LEU A 410 -14.21 0.28 -5.30
N CYS A 411 -13.18 0.03 -4.47
CA CYS A 411 -13.01 -1.23 -3.75
C CYS A 411 -13.09 -2.47 -4.67
N GLY A 412 -12.48 -2.39 -5.85
CA GLY A 412 -12.41 -3.46 -6.84
C GLY A 412 -13.64 -3.60 -7.75
N LYS A 413 -14.66 -2.76 -7.57
CA LYS A 413 -15.87 -2.74 -8.42
C LYS A 413 -15.75 -1.63 -9.46
N ILE A 414 -15.92 -1.97 -10.74
CA ILE A 414 -15.88 -1.01 -11.85
C ILE A 414 -16.88 0.13 -11.61
N ILE A 415 -16.42 1.37 -11.82
CA ILE A 415 -17.26 2.57 -11.75
C ILE A 415 -17.93 2.76 -13.11
N PRO A 416 -19.27 2.87 -13.17
CA PRO A 416 -19.96 3.13 -14.43
C PRO A 416 -19.52 4.45 -15.06
N GLU A 417 -19.42 4.48 -16.38
CA GLU A 417 -19.05 5.69 -17.12
C GLU A 417 -19.95 6.88 -16.82
N SER A 418 -21.26 6.65 -16.68
CA SER A 418 -22.24 7.70 -16.32
C SER A 418 -21.96 8.37 -14.97
N ASP A 419 -21.30 7.68 -14.05
CA ASP A 419 -20.89 8.27 -12.78
C ASP A 419 -19.61 9.12 -12.93
N LEU A 420 -18.67 8.67 -13.77
CA LEU A 420 -17.46 9.45 -14.10
C LEU A 420 -17.83 10.75 -14.83
N GLN A 421 -18.79 10.70 -15.75
CA GLN A 421 -19.28 11.86 -16.49
C GLN A 421 -19.90 12.93 -15.58
N LYS A 422 -20.55 12.54 -14.46
CA LYS A 422 -21.06 13.51 -13.47
C LYS A 422 -19.92 14.29 -12.82
N THR A 423 -18.81 13.62 -12.48
CA THR A 423 -17.62 14.29 -11.95
C THR A 423 -16.99 15.21 -12.98
N ILE A 424 -16.87 14.79 -14.24
CA ILE A 424 -16.34 15.63 -15.32
C ILE A 424 -17.20 16.89 -15.52
N ALA A 425 -18.54 16.74 -15.53
CA ALA A 425 -19.47 17.85 -15.66
C ALA A 425 -19.38 18.83 -14.48
N ALA A 426 -19.35 18.32 -13.25
CA ALA A 426 -19.20 19.14 -12.04
C ALA A 426 -17.86 19.90 -12.03
N ASN A 427 -16.77 19.26 -12.47
CA ASN A 427 -15.46 19.91 -12.60
C ASN A 427 -15.50 21.07 -13.61
N SER A 428 -16.12 20.83 -14.77
CA SER A 428 -16.26 21.84 -15.82
C SER A 428 -17.05 23.06 -15.33
N MET A 429 -18.15 22.85 -14.59
CA MET A 429 -18.91 23.94 -13.97
C MET A 429 -18.07 24.72 -12.94
N ARG A 430 -17.32 24.01 -12.10
CA ARG A 430 -16.44 24.62 -11.10
C ARG A 430 -15.36 25.50 -11.75
N HIS A 431 -14.68 25.02 -12.80
CA HIS A 431 -13.68 25.81 -13.54
C HIS A 431 -14.29 27.01 -14.28
N ASN A 432 -15.50 26.89 -14.83
CA ASN A 432 -16.19 28.03 -15.44
C ASN A 432 -16.51 29.11 -14.40
N ASN A 433 -16.97 28.72 -13.21
CA ASN A 433 -17.22 29.64 -12.10
C ASN A 433 -15.93 30.30 -11.58
N PHE A 434 -14.80 29.58 -11.57
CA PHE A 434 -13.49 30.17 -11.25
C PHE A 434 -13.07 31.23 -12.28
N ARG A 435 -13.27 30.97 -13.58
CA ARG A 435 -12.96 31.93 -14.64
C ARG A 435 -13.83 33.18 -14.56
N THR A 436 -15.14 33.04 -14.28
CA THR A 436 -16.05 34.19 -14.18
C THR A 436 -15.84 35.00 -12.91
N THR A 437 -15.51 34.37 -11.78
CA THR A 437 -15.19 35.09 -10.52
C THR A 437 -13.84 35.82 -10.55
N HIS A 438 -12.87 35.32 -11.32
CA HIS A 438 -11.57 35.96 -11.50
C HIS A 438 -11.52 36.90 -12.72
N GLN A 439 -12.58 36.92 -13.54
CA GLN A 439 -12.90 38.02 -14.45
C GLN A 439 -13.81 39.03 -13.74
N ILE A 440 -13.25 39.82 -12.81
CA ILE A 440 -13.95 41.04 -12.37
C ILE A 440 -13.96 42.01 -13.57
N PRO A 441 -15.08 42.69 -13.88
CA PRO A 441 -15.22 43.52 -15.07
C PRO A 441 -14.24 44.69 -15.02
N TYR A 442 -13.59 44.97 -16.14
CA TYR A 442 -12.96 46.25 -16.39
C TYR A 442 -14.07 47.33 -16.39
N PHE A 443 -14.42 47.86 -15.21
CA PHE A 443 -15.15 49.12 -15.11
C PHE A 443 -14.16 50.25 -15.35
N GLY A 444 -14.07 50.66 -16.62
CA GLY A 444 -13.39 51.87 -17.03
C GLY A 444 -14.31 52.65 -17.97
N HIS A 445 -15.28 53.36 -17.41
CA HIS A 445 -15.87 54.51 -18.08
C HIS A 445 -15.00 55.74 -17.82
N SER A 446 -14.62 56.43 -18.88
CA SER A 446 -14.81 57.88 -18.96
C SER A 446 -14.75 58.32 -20.42
N GLN A 447 -15.89 58.79 -20.93
CA GLN A 447 -15.92 59.84 -21.94
C GLN A 447 -15.27 61.09 -21.33
N VAL A 448 -14.29 61.67 -22.02
CA VAL A 448 -14.27 63.05 -22.58
C VAL A 448 -13.24 63.05 -23.71
#